data_AF-A0A2A2GSF3-F1
#
_entry.id   AF-A0A2A2GSF3-F1
#
_cell.length_a   1.000
_cell.length_b   1.000
_cell.length_c   1.000
_cell.angle_alpha   90.00
_cell.angle_beta   90.00
_cell.angle_gamma   90.00
#
_symmetry.space_group_name_H-M   'P 1'
#
loop_
_entity.id
_entity.type
_entity.pdbx_description
1 polymer ?
#
loop_
_entity_poly.entity_id
_entity_poly.type
_entity_poly.pdbx_seq_one_letter_code
_entity_poly.pdbx_strand_id
1 'polypeptide(L)'
;MLQGILLEIDTENKQGKIEQAVNRRQYLFNLDLWEGKANELCKNAEIEFDVEKARVIKIRPKPKPIDPNEIPVTKSAQECITEFFERENTILQNYKDFMENHPRLDFLRSQRFILTAYNDLCEMDGTLANPALKKLRQEILALYKEFENYVKKTEYSLEYSFEKIFLNRQSAYLKAQNLIEATKASLNNAQAQVRPLSKELEESEFALKNSSNKHSKDFQELEKDVKAMRKRYVDLVNFIAVQKDLLVKTTDRLKNFRQQHLQEFSEVFTPMKQDIKDHFIMLLDTKAYDLDSVLWQRAKRSEVIKRFFRDAGIEGGYSSKTFLHYFLRGLDKSKLSPRSKELFNLLRYLEEVSKRNILIIRESSADLHRDKQIIEKVDSCLSIATEQKMIPAFNELCANKYDIVVMDWRNENVSALDFIRKFKITKKDAKIEFIILMPESKDSDFMLKARDLGVQFFVPAHDGGLLAESVRMAI
;
A
#
# COMPACT_ATOMS: atom_id res chain seq x y z
N MET A 1 47.07 -3.60 13.97
CA MET A 1 45.78 -4.28 13.74
C MET A 1 45.82 -5.72 14.21
N LEU A 2 45.07 -5.99 15.28
CA LEU A 2 44.88 -7.29 15.90
C LEU A 2 43.56 -7.89 15.40
N GLN A 3 43.48 -9.22 15.40
CA GLN A 3 42.26 -9.96 15.04
C GLN A 3 41.66 -10.62 16.28
N GLY A 4 40.34 -10.71 16.34
CA GLY A 4 39.63 -11.29 17.46
C GLY A 4 38.17 -11.61 17.19
N ILE A 5 37.47 -11.99 18.24
CA ILE A 5 36.03 -12.26 18.26
C ILE A 5 35.33 -11.37 19.27
N LEU A 6 34.12 -10.94 18.94
CA LEU A 6 33.25 -10.20 19.84
C LEU A 6 32.57 -11.18 20.82
N LEU A 7 32.84 -11.11 22.12
CA LEU A 7 32.30 -12.07 23.09
C LEU A 7 30.95 -11.63 23.67
N GLU A 8 30.83 -10.36 24.02
CA GLU A 8 29.65 -9.83 24.72
C GLU A 8 29.39 -8.38 24.31
N ILE A 9 28.11 -8.00 24.28
CA ILE A 9 27.64 -6.65 24.03
C ILE A 9 26.69 -6.31 25.17
N ASP A 10 27.03 -5.27 25.92
CA ASP A 10 26.19 -4.69 26.96
C ASP A 10 25.64 -3.37 26.42
N THR A 11 24.37 -3.41 26.00
CA THR A 11 23.66 -2.24 25.48
C THR A 11 23.25 -1.25 26.57
N GLU A 12 23.14 -1.67 27.83
CA GLU A 12 22.77 -0.79 28.95
C GLU A 12 23.97 0.09 29.35
N ASN A 13 25.16 -0.51 29.44
CA ASN A 13 26.38 0.21 29.80
C ASN A 13 27.19 0.73 28.59
N LYS A 14 26.68 0.54 27.36
CA LYS A 14 27.34 0.89 26.09
C LYS A 14 28.77 0.33 25.96
N GLN A 15 28.99 -0.88 26.44
CA GLN A 15 30.29 -1.53 26.43
C GLN A 15 30.23 -2.85 25.66
N GLY A 16 31.33 -3.19 25.01
CA GLY A 16 31.53 -4.49 24.39
C GLY A 16 32.81 -5.15 24.88
N LYS A 17 32.82 -6.49 24.83
CA LYS A 17 33.95 -7.31 25.22
C LYS A 17 34.45 -8.09 24.02
N ILE A 18 35.76 -8.07 23.81
CA ILE A 18 36.43 -8.74 22.69
C ILE A 18 37.54 -9.65 23.17
N GLU A 19 37.80 -10.72 22.44
CA GLU A 19 38.89 -11.65 22.69
C GLU A 19 39.84 -11.70 21.50
N GLN A 20 41.13 -11.48 21.77
CA GLN A 20 42.18 -11.53 20.77
C GLN A 20 42.47 -12.98 20.36
N ALA A 21 42.48 -13.27 19.06
CA ALA A 21 42.58 -14.64 18.54
C ALA A 21 43.90 -15.35 18.91
N VAL A 22 45.02 -14.62 18.97
CA VAL A 22 46.36 -15.22 19.13
C VAL A 22 46.66 -15.66 20.57
N ASN A 23 46.28 -14.84 21.55
CA ASN A 23 46.68 -15.00 22.95
C ASN A 23 45.49 -15.02 23.93
N ARG A 24 44.26 -15.02 23.40
CA ARG A 24 42.99 -15.00 24.16
C ARG A 24 42.90 -13.87 25.19
N ARG A 25 43.63 -12.77 24.97
CA ARG A 25 43.51 -11.58 25.83
C ARG A 25 42.19 -10.91 25.58
N GLN A 26 41.51 -10.55 26.66
CA GLN A 26 40.21 -9.90 26.61
C GLN A 26 40.37 -8.40 26.80
N TYR A 27 39.65 -7.63 25.98
CA TYR A 27 39.61 -6.19 26.07
C TYR A 27 38.16 -5.71 26.16
N LEU A 28 37.95 -4.63 26.91
CA LEU A 28 36.71 -3.89 26.93
C LEU A 28 36.83 -2.68 26.01
N PHE A 29 35.77 -2.37 25.30
CA PHE A 29 35.69 -1.20 24.44
C PHE A 29 34.32 -0.52 24.58
N ASN A 30 34.27 0.79 24.31
CA ASN A 30 33.00 1.52 24.23
C ASN A 30 32.40 1.33 22.82
N LEU A 31 31.10 1.06 22.73
CA LEU A 31 30.39 0.88 21.46
C LEU A 31 30.56 2.07 20.49
N ASP A 32 30.84 3.27 20.99
CA ASP A 32 31.14 4.46 20.18
C ASP A 32 32.37 4.29 19.27
N LEU A 33 33.24 3.31 19.55
CA LEU A 33 34.44 3.01 18.76
C LEU A 33 34.17 2.04 17.58
N TRP A 34 32.94 1.57 17.42
CA TRP A 34 32.53 0.64 16.36
C TRP A 34 32.35 1.34 15.02
N GLU A 35 33.15 0.94 14.03
CA GLU A 35 33.09 1.51 12.67
C GLU A 35 32.22 0.73 11.69
N GLY A 36 31.58 -0.36 12.12
CA GLY A 36 30.70 -1.19 11.29
C GLY A 36 29.23 -0.75 11.32
N LYS A 37 28.37 -1.46 10.57
CA LYS A 37 26.92 -1.24 10.67
C LYS A 37 26.38 -1.78 11.99
N ALA A 38 25.26 -1.23 12.47
CA ALA A 38 24.64 -1.67 13.74
C ALA A 38 24.20 -3.14 13.72
N ASN A 39 23.80 -3.67 12.56
CA ASN A 39 23.43 -5.08 12.37
C ASN A 39 24.64 -6.04 12.32
N GLU A 40 25.86 -5.52 12.19
CA GLU A 40 27.10 -6.31 12.20
C GLU A 40 27.67 -6.47 13.62
N LEU A 41 27.13 -5.73 14.60
CA LEU A 41 27.50 -5.80 16.01
C LEU A 41 26.76 -6.96 16.68
N CYS A 42 27.29 -8.19 16.51
CA CYS A 42 26.71 -9.39 17.10
C CYS A 42 27.74 -10.25 17.83
N LYS A 43 27.25 -11.02 18.83
CA LYS A 43 28.09 -11.97 19.57
C LYS A 43 28.70 -13.00 18.61
N ASN A 44 29.98 -13.30 18.83
CA ASN A 44 30.87 -14.13 18.03
C ASN A 44 31.26 -13.56 16.64
N ALA A 45 31.04 -12.26 16.38
CA ALA A 45 31.52 -11.63 15.14
C ALA A 45 33.06 -11.62 15.08
N GLU A 46 33.63 -11.95 13.92
CA GLU A 46 35.06 -11.76 13.64
C GLU A 46 35.37 -10.27 13.43
N ILE A 47 36.40 -9.77 14.11
CA ILE A 47 36.71 -8.34 14.17
C ILE A 47 38.21 -8.07 13.98
N GLU A 48 38.51 -6.87 13.51
CA GLU A 48 39.84 -6.26 13.53
C GLU A 48 39.83 -5.06 14.48
N PHE A 49 40.84 -4.94 15.34
CA PHE A 49 40.92 -3.86 16.32
C PHE A 49 42.36 -3.40 16.58
N ASP A 50 42.51 -2.15 17.00
CA ASP A 50 43.80 -1.57 17.39
C ASP A 50 43.81 -1.25 18.89
N VAL A 51 44.97 -1.52 19.52
CA VAL A 51 45.18 -1.33 20.95
C VAL A 51 46.38 -0.41 21.16
N GLU A 52 46.18 0.69 21.86
CA GLU A 52 47.25 1.57 22.33
C GLU A 52 47.22 1.64 23.85
N LYS A 53 48.38 1.52 24.51
CA LYS A 53 48.50 1.56 25.98
C LYS A 53 47.46 0.68 26.70
N ALA A 54 47.25 -0.54 26.19
CA ALA A 54 46.28 -1.52 26.68
C ALA A 54 44.78 -1.13 26.60
N ARG A 55 44.42 -0.13 25.79
CA ARG A 55 43.02 0.26 25.51
C ARG A 55 42.71 0.11 24.03
N VAL A 56 41.51 -0.37 23.72
CA VAL A 56 40.99 -0.43 22.34
C VAL A 56 40.71 0.99 21.89
N ILE A 57 41.31 1.40 20.77
CA ILE A 57 41.13 2.73 20.17
C ILE A 57 40.28 2.70 18.90
N LYS A 58 40.17 1.54 18.26
CA LYS A 58 39.46 1.36 17.01
C LYS A 58 39.03 -0.09 16.87
N ILE A 59 37.79 -0.33 16.43
CA ILE A 59 37.27 -1.67 16.18
C ILE A 59 36.36 -1.65 14.95
N ARG A 60 36.55 -2.64 14.09
CA ARG A 60 35.75 -2.82 12.88
C ARG A 60 35.48 -4.31 12.64
N PRO A 61 34.36 -4.66 11.99
CA PRO A 61 34.15 -6.03 11.54
C PRO A 61 35.26 -6.43 10.58
N LYS A 62 35.77 -7.65 10.73
CA LYS A 62 36.78 -8.18 9.82
C LYS A 62 36.13 -8.28 8.43
N PRO A 63 36.73 -7.68 7.39
CA PRO A 63 36.21 -7.84 6.04
C PRO A 63 36.19 -9.33 5.71
N LYS A 64 34.99 -9.86 5.41
CA LYS A 64 34.86 -11.24 4.93
C LYS A 64 35.81 -11.39 3.74
N PRO A 65 36.61 -12.46 3.65
CA PRO A 65 37.37 -12.72 2.45
C PRO A 65 36.37 -12.77 1.30
N ILE A 66 36.45 -11.81 0.38
CA ILE A 66 35.66 -11.82 -0.85
C ILE A 66 36.14 -13.07 -1.58
N ASP A 67 35.30 -14.11 -1.62
CA ASP A 67 35.61 -15.28 -2.44
C ASP A 67 35.80 -14.75 -3.87
N PRO A 68 36.95 -15.02 -4.54
CA PRO A 68 37.14 -14.68 -5.94
C PRO A 68 36.00 -15.20 -6.85
N ASN A 69 35.23 -16.17 -6.35
CA ASN A 69 34.07 -16.76 -7.00
C ASN A 69 32.71 -16.13 -6.61
N GLU A 70 32.62 -15.18 -5.69
CA GLU A 70 31.36 -14.47 -5.44
C GLU A 70 31.10 -13.40 -6.51
N ILE A 71 29.84 -13.18 -6.86
CA ILE A 71 29.42 -12.10 -7.78
C ILE A 71 29.06 -10.90 -6.89
N PRO A 72 29.75 -9.76 -7.01
CA PRO A 72 29.46 -8.60 -6.17
C PRO A 72 28.12 -7.97 -6.55
N VAL A 73 27.36 -7.57 -5.52
CA VAL A 73 26.13 -6.79 -5.67
C VAL A 73 26.50 -5.34 -6.03
N THR A 74 25.97 -4.87 -7.16
CA THR A 74 26.16 -3.48 -7.65
C THR A 74 25.17 -2.52 -7.00
N LYS A 75 23.92 -2.94 -6.85
CA LYS A 75 22.85 -2.19 -6.17
C LYS A 75 22.07 -3.10 -5.24
N SER A 76 21.70 -2.61 -4.07
CA SER A 76 20.92 -3.40 -3.11
C SER A 76 19.49 -3.66 -3.64
N ALA A 77 18.83 -4.70 -3.12
CA ALA A 77 17.44 -5.00 -3.46
C ALA A 77 16.53 -3.82 -3.10
N GLN A 78 16.76 -3.20 -1.93
CA GLN A 78 15.95 -2.08 -1.45
C GLN A 78 16.05 -0.84 -2.34
N GLU A 79 17.24 -0.48 -2.81
CA GLU A 79 17.42 0.64 -3.76
C GLU A 79 16.72 0.35 -5.09
N CYS A 80 16.92 -0.85 -5.65
CA CYS A 80 16.29 -1.24 -6.91
C CYS A 80 14.75 -1.20 -6.85
N ILE A 81 14.18 -1.67 -5.74
CA ILE A 81 12.73 -1.68 -5.52
C ILE A 81 12.21 -0.25 -5.29
N THR A 82 12.95 0.58 -4.55
CA THR A 82 12.58 1.98 -4.30
C THR A 82 12.57 2.79 -5.59
N GLU A 83 13.60 2.65 -6.44
CA GLU A 83 13.66 3.25 -7.78
C GLU A 83 12.51 2.73 -8.66
N PHE A 84 12.18 1.44 -8.56
CA PHE A 84 11.07 0.87 -9.32
C PHE A 84 9.72 1.49 -8.94
N PHE A 85 9.49 1.79 -7.66
CA PHE A 85 8.24 2.38 -7.15
C PHE A 85 8.30 3.90 -6.90
N GLU A 86 9.30 4.60 -7.43
CA GLU A 86 9.54 6.02 -7.15
C GLU A 86 8.31 6.90 -7.47
N ARG A 87 7.65 6.64 -8.61
CA ARG A 87 6.47 7.37 -9.04
C ARG A 87 5.31 7.20 -8.05
N GLU A 88 5.01 5.96 -7.68
CA GLU A 88 3.93 5.61 -6.76
C GLU A 88 4.19 6.20 -5.38
N ASN A 89 5.42 6.06 -4.88
CA ASN A 89 5.83 6.65 -3.60
C ASN A 89 5.69 8.17 -3.61
N THR A 90 6.10 8.83 -4.69
CA THR A 90 5.96 10.29 -4.83
C THR A 90 4.51 10.73 -4.76
N ILE A 91 3.60 10.03 -5.45
CA ILE A 91 2.16 10.31 -5.38
C ILE A 91 1.67 10.17 -3.93
N LEU A 92 1.95 9.04 -3.29
CA LEU A 92 1.46 8.77 -1.94
C LEU A 92 2.02 9.75 -0.90
N GLN A 93 3.29 10.16 -1.02
CA GLN A 93 3.88 11.16 -0.12
C GLN A 93 3.17 12.52 -0.24
N ASN A 94 2.78 12.93 -1.45
CA ASN A 94 2.07 14.20 -1.65
C ASN A 94 0.68 14.26 -0.97
N TYR A 95 0.09 13.10 -0.66
CA TYR A 95 -1.22 12.99 -0.01
C TYR A 95 -1.14 12.44 1.42
N LYS A 96 0.05 12.24 1.98
CA LYS A 96 0.24 11.59 3.28
C LYS A 96 -0.57 12.28 4.38
N ASP A 97 -0.39 13.58 4.53
CA ASP A 97 -1.06 14.39 5.55
C ASP A 97 -2.58 14.46 5.33
N PHE A 98 -3.02 14.38 4.07
CA PHE A 98 -4.44 14.43 3.72
C PHE A 98 -5.20 13.16 4.15
N MET A 99 -4.55 12.00 4.15
CA MET A 99 -5.17 10.72 4.50
C MET A 99 -5.34 10.51 6.02
N GLU A 100 -4.57 11.23 6.84
CA GLU A 100 -4.58 11.06 8.29
C GLU A 100 -5.91 11.50 8.91
N ASN A 101 -6.58 10.60 9.64
CA ASN A 101 -7.87 10.83 10.33
C ASN A 101 -9.03 11.29 9.44
N HIS A 102 -8.92 11.13 8.13
CA HIS A 102 -9.96 11.52 7.19
C HIS A 102 -10.99 10.37 7.03
N PRO A 103 -12.31 10.66 6.99
CA PRO A 103 -13.31 9.63 6.74
C PRO A 103 -13.13 8.97 5.36
N ARG A 104 -13.58 7.73 5.26
CA ARG A 104 -13.33 6.84 4.12
C ARG A 104 -14.62 6.23 3.60
N LEU A 105 -14.66 6.03 2.29
CA LEU A 105 -15.72 5.33 1.59
C LEU A 105 -15.08 4.39 0.58
N ASP A 106 -15.33 3.08 0.66
CA ASP A 106 -14.71 2.06 -0.22
C ASP A 106 -14.92 2.42 -1.69
N PHE A 107 -13.89 2.97 -2.33
CA PHE A 107 -13.97 3.52 -3.67
C PHE A 107 -14.13 2.41 -4.69
N LEU A 108 -13.37 1.33 -4.58
CA LEU A 108 -13.42 0.25 -5.56
C LEU A 108 -14.82 -0.38 -5.64
N ARG A 109 -15.53 -0.45 -4.51
CA ARG A 109 -16.91 -0.92 -4.46
C ARG A 109 -17.93 0.13 -4.90
N SER A 110 -17.69 1.41 -4.60
CA SER A 110 -18.67 2.49 -4.79
C SER A 110 -18.48 3.30 -6.08
N GLN A 111 -17.32 3.22 -6.74
CA GLN A 111 -16.90 4.04 -7.89
C GLN A 111 -17.98 4.17 -8.94
N ARG A 112 -18.51 3.03 -9.41
CA ARG A 112 -19.51 3.02 -10.49
C ARG A 112 -20.76 3.79 -10.08
N PHE A 113 -21.24 3.58 -8.85
CA PHE A 113 -22.44 4.23 -8.38
C PHE A 113 -22.21 5.72 -8.07
N ILE A 114 -21.10 6.10 -7.43
CA ILE A 114 -20.77 7.50 -7.16
C ILE A 114 -20.73 8.30 -8.47
N LEU A 115 -20.10 7.75 -9.52
CA LEU A 115 -20.01 8.41 -10.81
C LEU A 115 -21.37 8.47 -11.53
N THR A 116 -22.21 7.44 -11.40
CA THR A 116 -23.60 7.47 -11.89
C THR A 116 -24.41 8.54 -11.15
N ALA A 117 -24.41 8.53 -9.82
CA ALA A 117 -25.09 9.53 -9.00
C ALA A 117 -24.62 10.95 -9.33
N TYR A 118 -23.32 11.16 -9.51
CA TYR A 118 -22.78 12.43 -9.98
C TYR A 118 -23.41 12.87 -11.31
N ASN A 119 -23.47 11.98 -12.30
CA ASN A 119 -23.98 12.31 -13.63
C ASN A 119 -25.48 12.61 -13.57
N ASP A 120 -26.26 11.72 -12.96
CA ASP A 120 -27.72 11.81 -12.87
C ASP A 120 -28.13 13.10 -12.15
N LEU A 121 -27.50 13.41 -11.01
CA LEU A 121 -27.81 14.62 -10.25
C LEU A 121 -27.41 15.89 -11.03
N CYS A 122 -26.24 15.91 -11.67
CA CYS A 122 -25.81 17.06 -12.48
C CYS A 122 -26.68 17.24 -13.75
N GLU A 123 -27.26 16.17 -14.28
CA GLU A 123 -28.23 16.23 -15.38
C GLU A 123 -29.57 16.82 -14.91
N MET A 124 -30.03 16.43 -13.72
CA MET A 124 -31.23 17.02 -13.10
C MET A 124 -31.04 18.51 -12.80
N ASP A 125 -29.89 18.89 -12.26
CA ASP A 125 -29.56 20.28 -11.95
C ASP A 125 -28.10 20.62 -12.28
N GLY A 126 -27.92 21.29 -13.42
CA GLY A 126 -26.61 21.71 -13.90
C GLY A 126 -25.84 22.66 -12.98
N THR A 127 -26.51 23.31 -12.00
CA THR A 127 -25.85 24.21 -11.04
C THR A 127 -25.00 23.46 -10.00
N LEU A 128 -25.20 22.14 -9.87
CA LEU A 128 -24.39 21.29 -9.02
C LEU A 128 -22.95 21.15 -9.52
N ALA A 129 -22.77 21.14 -10.85
CA ALA A 129 -21.52 20.87 -11.55
C ALA A 129 -20.56 22.07 -11.55
N ASN A 130 -20.11 22.49 -10.36
CA ASN A 130 -19.16 23.59 -10.19
C ASN A 130 -17.70 23.15 -10.44
N PRO A 131 -16.76 24.11 -10.59
CA PRO A 131 -15.35 23.78 -10.81
C PRO A 131 -14.72 22.93 -9.71
N ALA A 132 -15.10 23.13 -8.44
CA ALA A 132 -14.55 22.37 -7.31
C ALA A 132 -14.94 20.88 -7.36
N LEU A 133 -16.21 20.57 -7.58
CA LEU A 133 -16.70 19.20 -7.68
C LEU A 133 -16.16 18.50 -8.94
N LYS A 134 -16.07 19.23 -10.06
CA LYS A 134 -15.41 18.73 -11.28
C LYS A 134 -13.94 18.38 -11.04
N LYS A 135 -13.22 19.21 -10.29
CA LYS A 135 -11.82 18.96 -9.93
C LYS A 135 -11.68 17.70 -9.08
N LEU A 136 -12.51 17.53 -8.05
CA LEU A 136 -12.51 16.31 -7.21
C LEU A 136 -12.76 15.05 -8.05
N ARG A 137 -13.74 15.08 -8.96
CA ARG A 137 -14.01 13.98 -9.89
C ARG A 137 -12.81 13.68 -10.79
N GLN A 138 -12.16 14.71 -11.36
CA GLN A 138 -11.00 14.51 -12.23
C GLN A 138 -9.81 13.93 -11.45
N GLU A 139 -9.59 14.43 -10.24
CA GLU A 139 -8.50 14.00 -9.35
C GLU A 139 -8.64 12.52 -8.96
N ILE A 140 -9.83 12.09 -8.50
CA ILE A 140 -10.04 10.69 -8.13
C ILE A 140 -9.91 9.74 -9.33
N LEU A 141 -10.37 10.16 -10.52
CA LEU A 141 -10.22 9.36 -11.74
C LEU A 141 -8.75 9.26 -12.18
N ALA A 142 -7.98 10.34 -12.04
CA ALA A 142 -6.55 10.32 -12.31
C ALA A 142 -5.80 9.39 -11.34
N LEU A 143 -6.11 9.49 -10.03
CA LEU A 143 -5.53 8.61 -9.01
C LEU A 143 -5.90 7.13 -9.24
N TYR A 144 -7.15 6.87 -9.64
CA TYR A 144 -7.58 5.51 -9.97
C TYR A 144 -6.81 4.94 -11.17
N LYS A 145 -6.54 5.77 -12.18
CA LYS A 145 -5.70 5.36 -13.32
C LYS A 145 -4.26 5.03 -12.88
N GLU A 146 -3.68 5.81 -11.97
CA GLU A 146 -2.36 5.50 -11.39
C GLU A 146 -2.38 4.18 -10.61
N PHE A 147 -3.44 3.92 -9.85
CA PHE A 147 -3.64 2.65 -9.17
C PHE A 147 -3.78 1.47 -10.14
N GLU A 148 -4.55 1.60 -11.23
CA GLU A 148 -4.66 0.56 -12.26
C GLU A 148 -3.30 0.27 -12.93
N ASN A 149 -2.52 1.32 -13.20
CA ASN A 149 -1.16 1.17 -13.74
C ASN A 149 -0.26 0.42 -12.75
N TYR A 150 -0.35 0.74 -11.45
CA TYR A 150 0.36 0.05 -10.38
C TYR A 150 -0.03 -1.43 -10.29
N VAL A 151 -1.32 -1.76 -10.34
CA VAL A 151 -1.80 -3.15 -10.32
C VAL A 151 -1.22 -3.95 -11.49
N LYS A 152 -1.28 -3.40 -12.71
CA LYS A 152 -0.69 -4.03 -13.90
C LYS A 152 0.82 -4.19 -13.77
N LYS A 153 1.51 -3.17 -13.27
CA LYS A 153 2.96 -3.17 -13.06
C LYS A 153 3.42 -4.23 -12.07
N THR A 154 2.57 -4.62 -11.12
CA THR A 154 2.88 -5.59 -10.06
C THR A 154 2.23 -6.96 -10.24
N GLU A 155 1.54 -7.18 -11.36
CA GLU A 155 0.84 -8.45 -11.65
C GLU A 155 1.80 -9.62 -11.93
N TYR A 156 3.03 -9.31 -12.34
CA TYR A 156 4.04 -10.32 -12.68
C TYR A 156 4.47 -11.18 -11.48
N SER A 157 4.97 -12.38 -11.78
CA SER A 157 5.52 -13.28 -10.76
C SER A 157 6.73 -12.68 -10.05
N LEU A 158 7.03 -13.20 -8.86
CA LEU A 158 8.18 -12.74 -8.06
C LEU A 158 9.49 -12.95 -8.82
N GLU A 159 9.64 -14.07 -9.52
CA GLU A 159 10.84 -14.42 -10.28
C GLU A 159 11.05 -13.45 -11.45
N TYR A 160 9.99 -13.12 -12.18
CA TYR A 160 10.06 -12.15 -13.27
C TYR A 160 10.41 -10.76 -12.74
N SER A 161 9.78 -10.36 -11.63
CA SER A 161 10.03 -9.08 -10.97
C SER A 161 11.47 -9.00 -10.47
N PHE A 162 11.99 -10.05 -9.86
CA PHE A 162 13.38 -10.15 -9.42
C PHE A 162 14.36 -10.00 -10.59
N GLU A 163 14.08 -10.66 -11.72
CA GLU A 163 14.92 -10.53 -12.92
C GLU A 163 14.90 -9.11 -13.48
N LYS A 164 13.71 -8.52 -13.64
CA LYS A 164 13.55 -7.19 -14.24
C LYS A 164 14.04 -6.05 -13.36
N ILE A 165 13.77 -6.12 -12.06
CA ILE A 165 14.01 -5.03 -11.12
C ILE A 165 15.40 -5.13 -10.52
N PHE A 166 15.84 -6.34 -10.15
CA PHE A 166 17.10 -6.55 -9.44
C PHE A 166 18.22 -7.04 -10.36
N LEU A 167 18.08 -8.20 -11.01
CA LEU A 167 19.19 -8.83 -11.76
C LEU A 167 19.72 -7.95 -12.90
N ASN A 168 18.83 -7.28 -13.64
CA ASN A 168 19.22 -6.37 -14.73
C ASN A 168 19.98 -5.12 -14.24
N ARG A 169 20.02 -4.87 -12.94
CA ARG A 169 20.81 -3.78 -12.33
C ARG A 169 22.17 -4.26 -11.82
N GLN A 170 22.42 -5.58 -11.84
CA GLN A 170 23.66 -6.18 -11.36
C GLN A 170 24.67 -6.33 -12.51
N SER A 171 25.60 -5.38 -12.62
CA SER A 171 26.58 -5.33 -13.71
C SER A 171 27.47 -6.59 -13.78
N ALA A 172 27.91 -7.10 -12.63
CA ALA A 172 28.75 -8.29 -12.55
C ALA A 172 27.99 -9.58 -12.91
N TYR A 173 26.70 -9.66 -12.55
CA TYR A 173 25.81 -10.76 -12.93
C TYR A 173 25.60 -10.81 -14.44
N LEU A 174 25.33 -9.67 -15.08
CA LEU A 174 25.16 -9.57 -16.54
C LEU A 174 26.45 -9.96 -17.29
N LYS A 175 27.62 -9.54 -16.78
CA LYS A 175 28.92 -9.96 -17.35
C LYS A 175 29.12 -11.46 -17.28
N ALA A 176 28.75 -12.10 -16.16
CA ALA A 176 28.83 -13.55 -16.01
C ALA A 176 27.83 -14.29 -16.93
N GLN A 177 26.63 -13.75 -17.17
CA GLN A 177 25.70 -14.28 -18.18
C GLN A 177 26.29 -14.21 -19.59
N ASN A 178 26.84 -13.06 -19.98
CA ASN A 178 27.49 -12.90 -21.30
C ASN A 178 28.69 -13.84 -21.46
N LEU A 179 29.46 -14.05 -20.39
CA LEU A 179 30.57 -15.00 -20.39
C LEU A 179 30.08 -16.44 -20.66
N ILE A 180 28.97 -16.86 -20.05
CA ILE A 180 28.37 -18.18 -20.31
C ILE A 180 27.98 -18.33 -21.78
N GLU A 181 27.35 -17.32 -22.37
CA GLU A 181 26.96 -17.36 -23.78
C GLU A 181 28.18 -17.43 -24.71
N ALA A 182 29.20 -16.61 -24.45
CA ALA A 182 30.45 -16.64 -25.21
C ALA A 182 31.19 -17.99 -25.08
N THR A 183 31.25 -18.55 -23.87
CA THR A 183 31.85 -19.88 -23.62
C THR A 183 31.05 -20.99 -24.31
N LYS A 184 29.72 -20.95 -24.31
CA LYS A 184 28.88 -21.90 -25.06
C LYS A 184 29.15 -21.84 -26.56
N ALA A 185 29.21 -20.63 -27.12
CA ALA A 185 29.53 -20.44 -28.53
C ALA A 185 30.93 -20.98 -28.88
N SER A 186 31.93 -20.68 -28.04
CA SER A 186 33.30 -21.17 -28.20
C SER A 186 33.39 -22.71 -28.10
N LEU A 187 32.67 -23.31 -27.15
CA LEU A 187 32.57 -24.77 -26.99
C LEU A 187 31.96 -25.43 -28.23
N ASN A 188 30.88 -24.89 -28.76
CA ASN A 188 30.22 -25.43 -29.95
C ASN A 188 31.17 -25.40 -31.16
N ASN A 189 31.91 -24.30 -31.34
CA ASN A 189 32.91 -24.18 -32.40
C ASN A 189 34.05 -25.17 -32.23
N ALA A 190 34.60 -25.31 -31.01
CA ALA A 190 35.66 -26.26 -30.72
C ALA A 190 35.21 -27.72 -30.93
N GLN A 191 34.00 -28.08 -30.48
CA GLN A 191 33.43 -29.42 -30.68
C GLN A 191 33.18 -29.74 -32.16
N ALA A 192 32.77 -28.74 -32.96
CA ALA A 192 32.62 -28.89 -34.40
C ALA A 192 33.96 -29.20 -35.10
N GLN A 193 35.09 -28.69 -34.58
CA GLN A 193 36.42 -28.93 -35.12
C GLN A 193 37.03 -30.28 -34.67
N VAL A 194 36.60 -30.84 -33.53
CA VAL A 194 37.15 -32.11 -33.02
C VAL A 194 36.85 -33.28 -33.94
N ARG A 195 35.61 -33.41 -34.44
CA ARG A 195 35.21 -34.58 -35.24
C ARG A 195 35.98 -34.68 -36.58
N PRO A 196 36.09 -33.62 -37.39
CA PRO A 196 36.90 -33.65 -38.61
C PRO A 196 38.37 -33.93 -38.32
N LEU A 197 38.95 -33.22 -37.34
CA LEU A 197 40.37 -33.37 -36.99
C LEU A 197 40.70 -34.78 -36.47
N SER A 198 39.78 -35.40 -35.71
CA SER A 198 39.91 -36.80 -35.26
C SER A 198 39.96 -37.77 -36.43
N LYS A 199 39.07 -37.57 -37.42
CA LYS A 199 38.97 -38.43 -38.59
C LYS A 199 40.19 -38.28 -39.51
N GLU A 200 40.60 -37.04 -39.78
CA GLU A 200 41.82 -36.74 -40.55
C GLU A 200 43.07 -37.31 -39.87
N LEU A 201 43.14 -37.24 -38.54
CA LEU A 201 44.23 -37.82 -37.76
C LEU A 201 44.24 -39.35 -37.86
N GLU A 202 43.09 -40.02 -37.72
CA GLU A 202 42.98 -41.48 -37.88
C GLU A 202 43.41 -41.95 -39.28
N GLU A 203 42.95 -41.25 -40.33
CA GLU A 203 43.32 -41.53 -41.72
C GLU A 203 44.83 -41.34 -41.96
N SER A 204 45.39 -40.25 -41.45
CA SER A 204 46.82 -39.94 -41.58
C SER A 204 47.71 -40.89 -40.77
N GLU A 205 47.26 -41.31 -39.57
CA GLU A 205 47.95 -42.33 -38.77
C GLU A 205 47.93 -43.71 -39.43
N PHE A 206 46.82 -44.07 -40.07
CA PHE A 206 46.71 -45.31 -40.84
C PHE A 206 47.66 -45.29 -42.05
N ALA A 207 47.71 -44.18 -42.77
CA ALA A 207 48.65 -43.98 -43.88
C ALA A 207 50.12 -44.06 -43.41
N LEU A 208 50.44 -43.48 -42.24
CA LEU A 208 51.77 -43.52 -41.66
C LEU A 208 52.19 -44.94 -41.25
N LYS A 209 51.28 -45.75 -40.69
CA LYS A 209 51.53 -47.15 -40.30
C LYS A 209 51.76 -48.07 -41.49
N ASN A 210 51.10 -47.81 -42.61
CA ASN A 210 51.14 -48.67 -43.81
C ASN A 210 52.19 -48.25 -44.84
N SER A 211 52.98 -47.22 -44.56
CA SER A 211 54.03 -46.75 -45.49
C SER A 211 55.24 -47.68 -45.48
N SER A 212 55.61 -48.18 -46.66
CA SER A 212 56.66 -49.18 -46.87
C SER A 212 58.08 -48.63 -46.86
N ASN A 213 58.27 -47.31 -46.95
CA ASN A 213 59.59 -46.68 -47.11
C ASN A 213 59.88 -45.62 -46.03
N LYS A 214 60.29 -46.08 -44.84
CA LYS A 214 60.45 -45.27 -43.60
C LYS A 214 61.53 -44.18 -43.65
N HIS A 215 62.32 -44.10 -44.72
CA HIS A 215 63.41 -43.13 -44.88
C HIS A 215 63.16 -42.13 -46.03
N SER A 216 62.00 -42.16 -46.69
CA SER A 216 61.68 -41.17 -47.73
C SER A 216 61.39 -39.79 -47.11
N LYS A 217 61.63 -38.73 -47.90
CA LYS A 217 61.26 -37.35 -47.49
C LYS A 217 59.76 -37.23 -47.21
N ASP A 218 58.93 -37.86 -48.04
CA ASP A 218 57.48 -37.87 -47.90
C ASP A 218 57.02 -38.53 -46.59
N PHE A 219 57.72 -39.58 -46.14
CA PHE A 219 57.44 -40.21 -44.84
C PHE A 219 57.76 -39.27 -43.67
N GLN A 220 58.87 -38.52 -43.75
CA GLN A 220 59.26 -37.56 -42.72
C GLN A 220 58.32 -36.35 -42.65
N GLU A 221 57.82 -35.87 -43.79
CA GLU A 221 56.81 -34.81 -43.83
C GLU A 221 55.48 -35.28 -43.25
N LEU A 222 55.00 -36.47 -43.64
CA LEU A 222 53.79 -37.07 -43.09
C LEU A 222 53.90 -37.30 -41.57
N GLU A 223 55.08 -37.71 -41.07
CA GLU A 223 55.32 -37.87 -39.63
C GLU A 223 55.25 -36.54 -38.88
N LYS A 224 55.79 -35.47 -39.48
CA LYS A 224 55.74 -34.11 -38.92
C LYS A 224 54.29 -33.60 -38.88
N ASP A 225 53.51 -33.84 -39.93
CA ASP A 225 52.12 -33.42 -40.02
C ASP A 225 51.22 -34.19 -39.04
N VAL A 226 51.40 -35.50 -38.91
CA VAL A 226 50.69 -36.31 -37.89
C VAL A 226 51.04 -35.83 -36.48
N LYS A 227 52.32 -35.52 -36.19
CA LYS A 227 52.70 -34.95 -34.89
C LYS A 227 52.04 -33.60 -34.63
N ALA A 228 51.96 -32.74 -35.65
CA ALA A 228 51.29 -31.44 -35.54
C ALA A 228 49.78 -31.59 -35.33
N MET A 229 49.12 -32.51 -36.05
CA MET A 229 47.70 -32.82 -35.89
C MET A 229 47.40 -33.41 -34.50
N ARG A 230 48.23 -34.34 -34.00
CA ARG A 230 48.10 -34.86 -32.63
C ARG A 230 48.18 -33.75 -31.60
N LYS A 231 49.17 -32.86 -31.72
CA LYS A 231 49.31 -31.72 -30.81
C LYS A 231 48.07 -30.84 -30.84
N ARG A 232 47.61 -30.45 -32.04
CA ARG A 232 46.40 -29.63 -32.22
C ARG A 232 45.14 -30.30 -31.65
N TYR A 233 45.01 -31.61 -31.82
CA TYR A 233 43.90 -32.39 -31.26
C TYR A 233 43.94 -32.39 -29.73
N VAL A 234 45.09 -32.67 -29.12
CA VAL A 234 45.26 -32.65 -27.66
C VAL A 234 44.98 -31.25 -27.10
N ASP A 235 45.50 -30.20 -27.73
CA ASP A 235 45.26 -28.82 -27.33
C ASP A 235 43.77 -28.45 -27.41
N LEU A 236 43.08 -28.89 -28.46
CA LEU A 236 41.64 -28.68 -28.65
C LEU A 236 40.80 -29.45 -27.62
N VAL A 237 41.16 -30.69 -27.31
CA VAL A 237 40.50 -31.49 -26.26
C VAL A 237 40.70 -30.85 -24.89
N ASN A 238 41.92 -30.43 -24.56
CA ASN A 238 42.23 -29.70 -23.34
C ASN A 238 41.44 -28.38 -23.25
N PHE A 239 41.38 -27.62 -24.35
CA PHE A 239 40.59 -26.40 -24.43
C PHE A 239 39.11 -26.67 -24.13
N ILE A 240 38.51 -27.71 -24.72
CA ILE A 240 37.11 -28.09 -24.45
C ILE A 240 36.91 -28.46 -22.98
N ALA A 241 37.84 -29.21 -22.38
CA ALA A 241 37.77 -29.57 -20.97
C ALA A 241 37.78 -28.32 -20.06
N VAL A 242 38.70 -27.39 -20.30
CA VAL A 242 38.81 -26.12 -19.56
C VAL A 242 37.55 -25.26 -19.74
N GLN A 243 37.04 -25.14 -20.96
CA GLN A 243 35.82 -24.35 -21.21
C GLN A 243 34.56 -24.98 -20.59
N LYS A 244 34.46 -26.31 -20.56
CA LYS A 244 33.37 -27.01 -19.84
C LYS A 244 33.44 -26.75 -18.34
N ASP A 245 34.62 -26.82 -17.74
CA ASP A 245 34.81 -26.53 -16.31
C ASP A 245 34.46 -25.06 -15.99
N LEU A 246 34.91 -24.11 -16.83
CA LEU A 246 34.55 -22.70 -16.71
C LEU A 246 33.02 -22.48 -16.82
N LEU A 247 32.37 -23.17 -17.75
CA LEU A 247 30.92 -23.10 -17.93
C LEU A 247 30.16 -23.57 -16.69
N VAL A 248 30.55 -24.72 -16.13
CA VAL A 248 29.94 -25.27 -14.90
C VAL A 248 30.12 -24.29 -13.74
N LYS A 249 31.37 -23.86 -13.48
CA LYS A 249 31.69 -22.91 -12.41
C LYS A 249 30.89 -21.61 -12.54
N THR A 250 30.84 -21.03 -13.74
CA THR A 250 30.13 -19.75 -13.95
C THR A 250 28.61 -19.92 -13.82
N THR A 251 28.06 -21.05 -14.26
CA THR A 251 26.64 -21.37 -14.12
C THR A 251 26.26 -21.55 -12.65
N ASP A 252 27.07 -22.26 -11.88
CA ASP A 252 26.85 -22.47 -10.44
C ASP A 252 26.94 -21.16 -9.67
N ARG A 253 27.89 -20.27 -10.03
CA ARG A 253 27.97 -18.92 -9.46
C ARG A 253 26.69 -18.11 -9.67
N LEU A 254 26.14 -18.10 -10.89
CA LEU A 254 24.88 -17.40 -11.17
C LEU A 254 23.71 -18.01 -10.39
N LYS A 255 23.66 -19.35 -10.28
CA LYS A 255 22.61 -20.06 -9.55
C LYS A 255 22.64 -19.71 -8.06
N ASN A 256 23.82 -19.73 -7.44
CA ASN A 256 24.00 -19.38 -6.04
C ASN A 256 23.64 -17.91 -5.79
N PHE A 257 24.08 -17.00 -6.65
CA PHE A 257 23.72 -15.57 -6.57
C PHE A 257 22.20 -15.37 -6.64
N ARG A 258 21.52 -16.03 -7.58
CA ARG A 258 20.05 -15.98 -7.68
C ARG A 258 19.38 -16.50 -6.41
N GLN A 259 19.81 -17.66 -5.92
CA GLN A 259 19.18 -18.28 -4.75
C GLN A 259 19.33 -17.43 -3.49
N GLN A 260 20.52 -16.85 -3.29
CA GLN A 260 20.80 -15.98 -2.14
C GLN A 260 19.96 -14.69 -2.17
N HIS A 261 19.97 -13.98 -3.30
CA HIS A 261 19.36 -12.65 -3.36
C HIS A 261 17.86 -12.66 -3.70
N LEU A 262 17.31 -13.78 -4.19
CA LEU A 262 15.86 -13.89 -4.42
C LEU A 262 15.08 -13.79 -3.11
N GLN A 263 15.58 -14.43 -2.05
CA GLN A 263 14.94 -14.37 -0.74
C GLN A 263 15.00 -12.96 -0.16
N GLU A 264 16.19 -12.34 -0.14
CA GLU A 264 16.37 -10.95 0.31
C GLU A 264 15.48 -9.98 -0.48
N PHE A 265 15.37 -10.17 -1.80
CA PHE A 265 14.47 -9.38 -2.63
C PHE A 265 13.00 -9.58 -2.25
N SER A 266 12.57 -10.82 -2.02
CA SER A 266 11.20 -11.16 -1.64
C SER A 266 10.77 -10.50 -0.32
N GLU A 267 11.67 -10.52 0.67
CA GLU A 267 11.46 -9.95 2.00
C GLU A 267 11.23 -8.43 1.96
N VAL A 268 11.75 -7.73 0.95
CA VAL A 268 11.53 -6.29 0.76
C VAL A 268 10.39 -6.01 -0.22
N PHE A 269 10.35 -6.73 -1.34
CA PHE A 269 9.42 -6.47 -2.44
C PHE A 269 7.97 -6.75 -2.05
N THR A 270 7.72 -7.88 -1.37
CA THR A 270 6.35 -8.30 -1.04
C THR A 270 5.69 -7.32 -0.04
N PRO A 271 6.33 -6.95 1.08
CA PRO A 271 5.78 -5.94 1.98
C PRO A 271 5.60 -4.58 1.31
N MET A 272 6.60 -4.10 0.55
CA MET A 272 6.51 -2.79 -0.09
C MET A 272 5.41 -2.73 -1.15
N LYS A 273 5.22 -3.80 -1.93
CA LYS A 273 4.08 -3.95 -2.85
C LYS A 273 2.76 -3.89 -2.08
N GLN A 274 2.63 -4.61 -0.98
CA GLN A 274 1.38 -4.58 -0.22
C GLN A 274 1.12 -3.20 0.40
N ASP A 275 2.15 -2.59 0.98
CA ASP A 275 2.09 -1.27 1.61
C ASP A 275 1.65 -0.16 0.63
N ILE A 276 2.27 -0.10 -0.55
CA ILE A 276 1.89 0.86 -1.61
C ILE A 276 0.43 0.64 -2.03
N LYS A 277 0.00 -0.62 -2.16
CA LYS A 277 -1.36 -0.96 -2.56
C LYS A 277 -2.38 -0.44 -1.53
N ASP A 278 -2.13 -0.71 -0.25
CA ASP A 278 -3.03 -0.34 0.83
C ASP A 278 -3.12 1.18 1.00
N HIS A 279 -1.99 1.90 0.86
CA HIS A 279 -1.98 3.35 0.84
C HIS A 279 -2.72 3.96 -0.35
N PHE A 280 -2.63 3.36 -1.54
CA PHE A 280 -3.43 3.81 -2.69
C PHE A 280 -4.93 3.61 -2.46
N ILE A 281 -5.34 2.46 -1.90
CA ILE A 281 -6.74 2.20 -1.57
C ILE A 281 -7.22 3.23 -0.55
N MET A 282 -6.44 3.49 0.50
CA MET A 282 -6.74 4.52 1.49
C MET A 282 -6.92 5.90 0.87
N LEU A 283 -6.05 6.29 -0.06
CA LEU A 283 -6.14 7.57 -0.77
C LEU A 283 -7.42 7.66 -1.60
N LEU A 284 -7.73 6.61 -2.36
CA LEU A 284 -8.94 6.52 -3.17
C LEU A 284 -10.19 6.59 -2.31
N ASP A 285 -10.23 5.86 -1.20
CA ASP A 285 -11.38 5.82 -0.30
C ASP A 285 -11.64 7.17 0.37
N THR A 286 -10.56 7.89 0.71
CA THR A 286 -10.64 9.23 1.28
C THR A 286 -11.19 10.22 0.26
N LYS A 287 -10.66 10.19 -0.96
CA LYS A 287 -11.16 11.05 -2.06
C LYS A 287 -12.59 10.71 -2.47
N ALA A 288 -12.98 9.43 -2.37
CA ALA A 288 -14.34 9.00 -2.64
C ALA A 288 -15.32 9.58 -1.63
N TYR A 289 -14.95 9.55 -0.34
CA TYR A 289 -15.75 10.18 0.71
C TYR A 289 -15.91 11.69 0.47
N ASP A 290 -14.85 12.40 0.09
CA ASP A 290 -14.92 13.83 -0.23
C ASP A 290 -15.82 14.12 -1.42
N LEU A 291 -15.66 13.37 -2.51
CA LEU A 291 -16.50 13.53 -3.69
C LEU A 291 -17.97 13.30 -3.36
N ASP A 292 -18.28 12.20 -2.65
CA ASP A 292 -19.63 11.86 -2.22
C ASP A 292 -20.22 12.93 -1.31
N SER A 293 -19.47 13.32 -0.29
CA SER A 293 -19.89 14.34 0.69
C SER A 293 -20.17 15.68 0.01
N VAL A 294 -19.26 16.18 -0.83
CA VAL A 294 -19.44 17.47 -1.51
C VAL A 294 -20.60 17.41 -2.51
N LEU A 295 -20.76 16.30 -3.24
CA LEU A 295 -21.90 16.10 -4.15
C LEU A 295 -23.22 16.20 -3.38
N TRP A 296 -23.38 15.43 -2.30
CA TRP A 296 -24.62 15.37 -1.54
C TRP A 296 -24.92 16.63 -0.72
N GLN A 297 -23.88 17.31 -0.20
CA GLN A 297 -24.03 18.61 0.46
C GLN A 297 -24.53 19.70 -0.49
N ARG A 298 -24.20 19.62 -1.78
CA ARG A 298 -24.75 20.51 -2.81
C ARG A 298 -26.15 20.04 -3.24
N ALA A 299 -26.33 18.74 -3.44
CA ALA A 299 -27.59 18.13 -3.84
C ALA A 299 -28.73 18.50 -2.89
N LYS A 300 -28.49 18.42 -1.57
CA LYS A 300 -29.50 18.76 -0.56
C LYS A 300 -29.88 20.24 -0.51
N ARG A 301 -29.14 21.12 -1.19
CA ARG A 301 -29.49 22.55 -1.33
C ARG A 301 -30.22 22.86 -2.64
N SER A 302 -30.25 21.91 -3.58
CA SER A 302 -30.96 22.06 -4.84
C SER A 302 -32.44 21.80 -4.66
N GLU A 303 -33.26 22.81 -4.93
CA GLU A 303 -34.72 22.68 -4.90
C GLU A 303 -35.24 21.68 -5.94
N VAL A 304 -34.52 21.50 -7.05
CA VAL A 304 -34.88 20.51 -8.08
C VAL A 304 -34.73 19.10 -7.51
N ILE A 305 -33.62 18.81 -6.84
CA ILE A 305 -33.37 17.49 -6.23
C ILE A 305 -34.32 17.22 -5.08
N LYS A 306 -34.59 18.22 -4.22
CA LYS A 306 -35.56 18.05 -3.13
C LYS A 306 -36.94 17.68 -3.66
N ARG A 307 -37.39 18.37 -4.72
CA ARG A 307 -38.66 18.04 -5.40
C ARG A 307 -38.63 16.63 -5.97
N PHE A 308 -37.56 16.25 -6.65
CA PHE A 308 -37.41 14.89 -7.18
C PHE A 308 -37.54 13.82 -6.08
N PHE A 309 -36.84 13.97 -4.94
CA PHE A 309 -36.94 13.03 -3.82
C PHE A 309 -38.36 12.91 -3.28
N ARG A 310 -39.07 14.05 -3.15
CA ARG A 310 -40.46 14.07 -2.68
C ARG A 310 -41.41 13.43 -3.69
N ASP A 311 -41.31 13.81 -4.96
CA ASP A 311 -42.22 13.39 -6.02
C ASP A 311 -42.02 11.89 -6.35
N ALA A 312 -40.80 11.38 -6.22
CA ALA A 312 -40.47 9.97 -6.37
C ALA A 312 -40.71 9.12 -5.10
N GLY A 313 -41.17 9.73 -3.99
CA GLY A 313 -41.44 9.02 -2.74
C GLY A 313 -40.20 8.37 -2.13
N ILE A 314 -39.05 9.04 -2.21
CA ILE A 314 -37.78 8.54 -1.66
C ILE A 314 -37.74 8.84 -0.16
N GLU A 315 -37.69 7.79 0.64
CA GLU A 315 -37.51 7.86 2.10
C GLU A 315 -36.02 7.82 2.45
N GLY A 316 -35.56 8.69 3.34
CA GLY A 316 -34.16 8.82 3.75
C GLY A 316 -33.57 10.22 3.58
N GLY A 317 -32.34 10.40 4.08
CA GLY A 317 -31.55 11.61 3.87
C GLY A 317 -31.03 11.75 2.43
N TYR A 318 -30.49 12.93 2.10
CA TYR A 318 -29.88 13.19 0.79
C TYR A 318 -28.48 12.57 0.72
N SER A 319 -28.41 11.26 0.44
CA SER A 319 -27.17 10.50 0.49
C SER A 319 -27.09 9.41 -0.58
N SER A 320 -25.88 8.91 -0.83
CA SER A 320 -25.63 7.79 -1.74
C SER A 320 -26.35 6.52 -1.31
N LYS A 321 -26.47 6.25 -0.01
CA LYS A 321 -27.26 5.12 0.49
C LYS A 321 -28.71 5.21 0.00
N THR A 322 -29.36 6.34 0.28
CA THR A 322 -30.78 6.54 0.00
C THR A 322 -31.06 6.51 -1.50
N PHE A 323 -30.20 7.16 -2.28
CA PHE A 323 -30.34 7.16 -3.74
C PHE A 323 -30.09 5.78 -4.33
N LEU A 324 -29.13 5.01 -3.80
CA LEU A 324 -28.90 3.63 -4.23
C LEU A 324 -30.09 2.74 -3.87
N HIS A 325 -30.65 2.89 -2.67
CA HIS A 325 -31.83 2.15 -2.24
C HIS A 325 -33.00 2.39 -3.20
N TYR A 326 -33.25 3.65 -3.57
CA TYR A 326 -34.23 4.01 -4.60
C TYR A 326 -33.92 3.35 -5.95
N PHE A 327 -32.68 3.46 -6.43
CA PHE A 327 -32.25 2.89 -7.70
C PHE A 327 -32.46 1.36 -7.76
N LEU A 328 -32.29 0.67 -6.64
CA LEU A 328 -32.46 -0.78 -6.53
C LEU A 328 -33.92 -1.23 -6.31
N ARG A 329 -34.81 -0.35 -5.84
CA ARG A 329 -36.22 -0.67 -5.51
C ARG A 329 -36.99 -1.24 -6.71
N GLY A 330 -36.66 -0.81 -7.93
CA GLY A 330 -37.30 -1.24 -9.17
C GLY A 330 -36.68 -2.48 -9.85
N LEU A 331 -35.62 -3.07 -9.29
CA LEU A 331 -34.90 -4.18 -9.94
C LEU A 331 -35.39 -5.55 -9.46
N ASP A 332 -35.71 -6.43 -10.40
CA ASP A 332 -36.07 -7.82 -10.13
C ASP A 332 -34.84 -8.64 -9.69
N LYS A 333 -34.83 -9.06 -8.42
CA LYS A 333 -33.74 -9.84 -7.80
C LYS A 333 -33.45 -11.16 -8.53
N SER A 334 -34.45 -11.74 -9.19
CA SER A 334 -34.33 -13.02 -9.88
C SER A 334 -33.65 -12.92 -11.25
N LYS A 335 -33.59 -11.71 -11.83
CA LYS A 335 -33.00 -11.43 -13.16
C LYS A 335 -31.71 -10.60 -13.09
N LEU A 336 -31.10 -10.50 -11.91
CA LEU A 336 -29.95 -9.64 -11.71
C LEU A 336 -28.70 -10.19 -12.38
N SER A 337 -28.08 -9.34 -13.19
CA SER A 337 -26.70 -9.52 -13.63
C SER A 337 -25.74 -9.54 -12.43
N PRO A 338 -24.53 -10.16 -12.55
CA PRO A 338 -23.50 -10.09 -11.51
C PRO A 338 -23.21 -8.65 -11.06
N ARG A 339 -23.17 -7.72 -12.02
CA ARG A 339 -22.99 -6.27 -11.82
C ARG A 339 -24.10 -5.61 -11.01
N SER A 340 -25.30 -6.16 -11.00
CA SER A 340 -26.43 -5.64 -10.21
C SER A 340 -26.39 -6.24 -8.79
N LYS A 341 -25.89 -7.47 -8.63
CA LYS A 341 -25.64 -8.07 -7.30
C LYS A 341 -24.59 -7.31 -6.50
N GLU A 342 -23.56 -6.78 -7.17
CA GLU A 342 -22.55 -5.90 -6.55
C GLU A 342 -23.15 -4.63 -5.94
N LEU A 343 -24.21 -4.06 -6.54
CA LEU A 343 -24.89 -2.89 -6.01
C LEU A 343 -25.67 -3.20 -4.73
N PHE A 344 -26.28 -4.38 -4.60
CA PHE A 344 -26.90 -4.81 -3.34
C PHE A 344 -25.86 -5.01 -2.24
N ASN A 345 -24.69 -5.55 -2.59
CA ASN A 345 -23.57 -5.60 -1.66
C ASN A 345 -23.17 -4.18 -1.24
N LEU A 346 -22.97 -3.26 -2.19
CA LEU A 346 -22.66 -1.86 -1.90
C LEU A 346 -23.70 -1.24 -0.96
N LEU A 347 -25.00 -1.43 -1.21
CA LEU A 347 -26.07 -0.92 -0.36
C LEU A 347 -25.92 -1.41 1.09
N ARG A 348 -25.72 -2.71 1.31
CA ARG A 348 -25.50 -3.25 2.66
C ARG A 348 -24.31 -2.61 3.37
N TYR A 349 -23.21 -2.39 2.64
CA TYR A 349 -22.05 -1.69 3.18
C TYR A 349 -22.37 -0.24 3.55
N LEU A 350 -23.07 0.49 2.67
CA LEU A 350 -23.50 1.86 2.95
C LEU A 350 -24.43 1.93 4.16
N GLU A 351 -25.36 0.98 4.32
CA GLU A 351 -26.24 0.86 5.49
C GLU A 351 -25.46 0.60 6.79
N GLU A 352 -24.37 -0.19 6.73
CA GLU A 352 -23.50 -0.44 7.89
C GLU A 352 -22.70 0.80 8.30
N VAL A 353 -22.12 1.53 7.34
CA VAL A 353 -21.25 2.69 7.63
C VAL A 353 -22.01 3.99 7.88
N SER A 354 -23.28 4.09 7.47
CA SER A 354 -24.11 5.30 7.60
C SER A 354 -25.08 5.29 8.78
N LYS A 355 -24.95 4.35 9.71
CA LYS A 355 -25.76 4.34 10.94
C LYS A 355 -25.51 5.63 11.72
N ARG A 356 -26.60 6.33 12.03
CA ARG A 356 -26.58 7.56 12.83
C ARG A 356 -27.32 7.33 14.14
N ASN A 357 -26.74 7.87 15.21
CA ASN A 357 -27.35 7.86 16.53
C ASN A 357 -28.00 9.21 16.79
N ILE A 358 -29.29 9.19 17.12
CA ILE A 358 -30.10 10.38 17.40
C ILE A 358 -30.54 10.35 18.86
N LEU A 359 -30.37 11.46 19.57
CA LEU A 359 -30.95 11.66 20.89
C LEU A 359 -32.12 12.65 20.79
N ILE A 360 -33.31 12.25 21.21
CA ILE A 360 -34.49 13.12 21.29
C ILE A 360 -34.72 13.53 22.75
N ILE A 361 -34.76 14.82 23.02
CA ILE A 361 -34.98 15.40 24.35
C ILE A 361 -36.30 16.16 24.35
N ARG A 362 -37.36 15.57 24.91
CA ARG A 362 -38.71 16.15 24.92
C ARG A 362 -39.39 16.00 26.26
N GLU A 363 -39.87 17.11 26.81
CA GLU A 363 -40.53 17.12 28.13
C GLU A 363 -41.85 16.31 28.11
N SER A 364 -42.64 16.47 27.06
CA SER A 364 -43.90 15.76 26.87
C SER A 364 -43.68 14.34 26.32
N SER A 365 -44.16 13.33 27.05
CA SER A 365 -44.07 11.92 26.64
C SER A 365 -44.86 11.64 25.35
N ALA A 366 -45.99 12.33 25.15
CA ALA A 366 -46.80 12.21 23.94
C ALA A 366 -46.06 12.78 22.72
N ASP A 367 -45.40 13.92 22.89
CA ASP A 367 -44.63 14.54 21.82
C ASP A 367 -43.35 13.76 21.52
N LEU A 368 -42.66 13.27 22.54
CA LEU A 368 -41.51 12.38 22.41
C LEU A 368 -41.85 11.14 21.55
N HIS A 369 -43.00 10.50 21.81
CA HIS A 369 -43.44 9.35 21.04
C HIS A 369 -43.76 9.70 19.59
N ARG A 370 -44.44 10.83 19.36
CA ARG A 370 -44.77 11.35 18.03
C ARG A 370 -43.51 11.64 17.22
N ASP A 371 -42.58 12.40 17.79
CA ASP A 371 -41.35 12.83 17.12
C ASP A 371 -40.44 11.64 16.84
N LYS A 372 -40.37 10.67 17.75
CA LYS A 372 -39.70 9.38 17.51
C LYS A 372 -40.27 8.66 16.28
N GLN A 373 -41.59 8.48 16.20
CA GLN A 373 -42.21 7.82 15.04
C GLN A 373 -41.95 8.57 13.72
N ILE A 374 -41.95 9.90 13.76
CA ILE A 374 -41.64 10.73 12.58
C ILE A 374 -40.21 10.46 12.11
N ILE A 375 -39.25 10.46 13.04
CA ILE A 375 -37.83 10.25 12.76
C ILE A 375 -37.56 8.81 12.29
N GLU A 376 -38.21 7.79 12.89
CA GLU A 376 -38.10 6.39 12.44
C GLU A 376 -38.57 6.19 11.00
N LYS A 377 -39.58 6.96 10.57
CA LYS A 377 -40.07 6.95 9.18
C LYS A 377 -39.14 7.68 8.20
N VAL A 378 -38.24 8.53 8.69
CA VAL A 378 -37.27 9.21 7.82
C VAL A 378 -36.28 8.21 7.26
N ASP A 379 -35.68 7.37 8.09
CA ASP A 379 -34.65 6.41 7.66
C ASP A 379 -34.60 5.24 8.66
N SER A 380 -34.74 4.01 8.15
CA SER A 380 -34.79 2.79 8.95
C SER A 380 -33.47 2.42 9.62
N CYS A 381 -32.35 3.04 9.21
CA CYS A 381 -31.02 2.77 9.76
C CYS A 381 -30.67 3.65 10.98
N LEU A 382 -31.59 4.51 11.44
CA LEU A 382 -31.37 5.40 12.57
C LEU A 382 -31.49 4.64 13.90
N SER A 383 -30.55 4.90 14.82
CA SER A 383 -30.67 4.47 16.22
C SER A 383 -31.15 5.64 17.04
N ILE A 384 -32.29 5.50 17.71
CA ILE A 384 -32.93 6.62 18.43
C ILE A 384 -32.96 6.31 19.93
N ALA A 385 -32.28 7.16 20.69
CA ALA A 385 -32.42 7.26 22.14
C ALA A 385 -33.34 8.44 22.49
N THR A 386 -33.98 8.36 23.66
CA THR A 386 -34.98 9.33 24.08
C THR A 386 -34.84 9.67 25.54
N GLU A 387 -34.91 10.95 25.88
CA GLU A 387 -34.84 11.46 27.23
C GLU A 387 -35.91 12.54 27.44
N GLN A 388 -36.46 12.60 28.65
CA GLN A 388 -37.48 13.60 28.98
C GLN A 388 -36.90 14.87 29.58
N LYS A 389 -35.69 14.79 30.15
CA LYS A 389 -35.07 15.88 30.90
C LYS A 389 -33.69 16.20 30.37
N MET A 390 -33.35 17.48 30.27
CA MET A 390 -32.05 17.92 29.75
C MET A 390 -30.86 17.49 30.62
N ILE A 391 -30.98 17.39 31.94
CA ILE A 391 -29.83 17.03 32.80
C ILE A 391 -29.41 15.56 32.61
N PRO A 392 -30.31 14.56 32.70
CA PRO A 392 -30.00 13.17 32.31
C PRO A 392 -29.48 13.06 30.88
N ALA A 393 -30.13 13.73 29.92
CA ALA A 393 -29.69 13.73 28.53
C ALA A 393 -28.28 14.30 28.34
N PHE A 394 -27.86 15.28 29.15
CA PHE A 394 -26.50 15.81 29.08
C PHE A 394 -25.46 14.75 29.43
N ASN A 395 -25.73 13.96 30.48
CA ASN A 395 -24.84 12.90 30.92
C ASN A 395 -24.78 11.78 29.86
N GLU A 396 -25.93 11.41 29.31
CA GLU A 396 -26.06 10.44 28.23
C GLU A 396 -25.28 10.89 26.98
N LEU A 397 -25.47 12.15 26.56
CA LEU A 397 -24.75 12.75 25.43
C LEU A 397 -23.23 12.83 25.65
N CYS A 398 -22.78 12.95 26.90
CA CYS A 398 -21.34 12.94 27.22
C CYS A 398 -20.74 11.53 27.28
N ALA A 399 -21.55 10.54 27.64
CA ALA A 399 -21.15 9.14 27.79
C ALA A 399 -21.17 8.39 26.45
N ASN A 400 -22.15 8.68 25.58
CA ASN A 400 -22.39 7.98 24.33
C ASN A 400 -22.18 8.87 23.10
N LYS A 401 -21.95 8.25 21.94
CA LYS A 401 -21.74 8.97 20.68
C LYS A 401 -23.08 9.18 19.97
N TYR A 402 -23.45 10.45 19.79
CA TYR A 402 -24.58 10.87 18.98
C TYR A 402 -24.12 11.73 17.80
N ASP A 403 -24.85 11.63 16.70
CA ASP A 403 -24.64 12.44 15.51
C ASP A 403 -25.60 13.64 15.47
N ILE A 404 -26.84 13.43 15.95
CA ILE A 404 -27.91 14.42 15.92
C ILE A 404 -28.60 14.48 17.29
N VAL A 405 -28.86 15.68 17.78
CA VAL A 405 -29.68 15.91 18.98
C VAL A 405 -30.88 16.76 18.60
N VAL A 406 -32.08 16.21 18.82
CA VAL A 406 -33.36 16.91 18.65
C VAL A 406 -33.85 17.28 20.04
N MET A 407 -34.07 18.57 20.32
CA MET A 407 -34.42 18.98 21.68
C MET A 407 -35.38 20.15 21.74
N ASP A 408 -36.16 20.23 22.81
CA ASP A 408 -36.91 21.43 23.15
C ASP A 408 -36.00 22.65 23.33
N TRP A 409 -36.48 23.82 22.90
CA TRP A 409 -35.80 25.10 23.14
C TRP A 409 -35.59 25.39 24.63
N ARG A 410 -36.49 24.86 25.48
CA ARG A 410 -36.43 24.89 26.93
C ARG A 410 -37.10 23.65 27.51
N ASN A 411 -36.49 23.10 28.55
CA ASN A 411 -36.99 21.95 29.29
C ASN A 411 -36.81 22.26 30.78
N GLU A 412 -37.90 22.31 31.53
CA GLU A 412 -37.92 22.83 32.90
C GLU A 412 -37.21 24.21 33.01
N ASN A 413 -36.10 24.27 33.76
CA ASN A 413 -35.30 25.49 34.00
C ASN A 413 -34.04 25.58 33.14
N VAL A 414 -33.82 24.66 32.20
CA VAL A 414 -32.63 24.65 31.36
C VAL A 414 -32.99 25.07 29.94
N SER A 415 -32.26 26.05 29.41
CA SER A 415 -32.37 26.46 28.01
C SER A 415 -31.50 25.58 27.11
N ALA A 416 -31.91 25.37 25.86
CA ALA A 416 -31.10 24.66 24.89
C ALA A 416 -29.74 25.36 24.65
N LEU A 417 -29.69 26.70 24.74
CA LEU A 417 -28.46 27.47 24.61
C LEU A 417 -27.44 27.09 25.70
N ASP A 418 -27.87 27.02 26.95
CA ASP A 418 -27.00 26.67 28.07
C ASP A 418 -26.54 25.21 27.98
N PHE A 419 -27.45 24.31 27.58
CA PHE A 419 -27.14 22.92 27.32
C PHE A 419 -26.04 22.77 26.24
N ILE A 420 -26.23 23.38 25.07
CA ILE A 420 -25.31 23.29 23.93
C ILE A 420 -23.97 23.94 24.27
N ARG A 421 -23.98 25.12 24.91
CA ARG A 421 -22.76 25.81 25.32
C ARG A 421 -21.95 24.95 26.29
N LYS A 422 -22.61 24.39 27.31
CA LYS A 422 -21.95 23.49 28.27
C LYS A 422 -21.39 22.25 27.57
N PHE A 423 -22.13 21.66 26.65
CA PHE A 423 -21.69 20.47 25.92
C PHE A 423 -20.45 20.76 25.08
N LYS A 424 -20.44 21.84 24.30
CA LYS A 424 -19.31 22.24 23.47
C LYS A 424 -18.05 22.57 24.27
N ILE A 425 -18.20 23.06 25.50
CA ILE A 425 -17.06 23.26 26.42
C ILE A 425 -16.51 21.91 26.90
N THR A 426 -17.40 20.96 27.25
CA THR A 426 -17.02 19.63 27.76
C THR A 426 -16.45 18.72 26.67
N LYS A 427 -16.96 18.80 25.44
CA LYS A 427 -16.60 17.94 24.30
C LYS A 427 -16.28 18.80 23.07
N LYS A 428 -15.14 19.48 23.10
CA LYS A 428 -14.73 20.46 22.07
C LYS A 428 -14.66 19.88 20.65
N ASP A 429 -14.26 18.62 20.51
CA ASP A 429 -14.04 17.97 19.22
C ASP A 429 -15.28 17.21 18.71
N ALA A 430 -16.37 17.16 19.48
CA ALA A 430 -17.57 16.43 19.09
C ALA A 430 -18.34 17.19 18.00
N LYS A 431 -18.48 16.56 16.83
CA LYS A 431 -19.31 17.06 15.72
C LYS A 431 -20.73 16.52 15.87
N ILE A 432 -21.61 17.33 16.46
CA ILE A 432 -23.03 17.01 16.66
C ILE A 432 -23.87 18.10 15.99
N GLU A 433 -24.88 17.68 15.22
CA GLU A 433 -25.91 18.57 14.68
C GLU A 433 -27.06 18.70 15.67
N PHE A 434 -27.45 19.95 15.95
CA PHE A 434 -28.55 20.25 16.88
C PHE A 434 -29.77 20.73 16.10
N ILE A 435 -30.93 20.15 16.40
CA ILE A 435 -32.24 20.55 15.89
C ILE A 435 -33.06 21.02 17.09
N ILE A 436 -33.45 22.29 17.08
CA ILE A 436 -34.22 22.88 18.19
C ILE A 436 -35.70 22.94 17.83
N LEU A 437 -36.53 22.35 18.68
CA LEU A 437 -37.99 22.41 18.61
C LEU A 437 -38.47 23.65 19.39
N MET A 438 -39.14 24.56 18.69
CA MET A 438 -39.57 25.86 19.22
C MET A 438 -41.09 26.03 19.17
N PRO A 439 -41.70 26.84 20.05
CA PRO A 439 -43.06 27.30 19.88
C PRO A 439 -43.19 28.16 18.61
N GLU A 440 -44.42 28.33 18.09
CA GLU A 440 -44.67 29.09 16.84
C GLU A 440 -44.21 30.55 16.90
N SER A 441 -44.10 31.13 18.10
CA SER A 441 -43.54 32.45 18.33
C SER A 441 -42.02 32.44 18.08
N LYS A 442 -41.58 33.10 17.01
CA LYS A 442 -40.15 33.24 16.68
C LYS A 442 -39.47 34.23 17.62
N ASP A 443 -38.70 33.72 18.58
CA ASP A 443 -37.74 34.55 19.33
C ASP A 443 -36.47 34.77 18.50
N SER A 444 -36.36 35.95 17.89
CA SER A 444 -35.25 36.27 16.99
C SER A 444 -33.90 36.36 17.73
N ASP A 445 -33.89 36.77 19.00
CA ASP A 445 -32.66 36.87 19.79
C ASP A 445 -32.13 35.47 20.16
N PHE A 446 -33.03 34.58 20.57
CA PHE A 446 -32.69 33.17 20.81
C PHE A 446 -32.11 32.51 19.56
N MET A 447 -32.75 32.70 18.40
CA MET A 447 -32.34 32.10 17.13
C MET A 447 -30.93 32.55 16.70
N LEU A 448 -30.62 33.85 16.88
CA LEU A 448 -29.29 34.39 16.59
C LEU A 448 -28.24 33.75 17.50
N LYS A 449 -28.48 33.72 18.82
CA LYS A 449 -27.57 33.09 19.79
C LYS A 449 -27.38 31.59 19.53
N ALA A 450 -28.43 30.89 19.12
CA ALA A 450 -28.36 29.48 18.77
C ALA A 450 -27.53 29.25 17.49
N ARG A 451 -27.65 30.12 16.49
CA ARG A 451 -26.83 30.08 15.28
C ARG A 451 -25.35 30.34 15.57
N ASP A 452 -25.03 31.25 16.50
CA ASP A 452 -23.66 31.47 16.97
C ASP A 452 -23.08 30.21 17.66
N LEU A 453 -23.96 29.42 18.29
CA LEU A 453 -23.62 28.10 18.81
C LEU A 453 -23.68 27.00 17.74
N GLY A 454 -23.81 27.32 16.45
CA GLY A 454 -23.76 26.37 15.33
C GLY A 454 -25.05 25.58 15.09
N VAL A 455 -26.18 25.98 15.66
CA VAL A 455 -27.49 25.37 15.38
C VAL A 455 -27.99 25.81 14.01
N GLN A 456 -28.27 24.85 13.13
CA GLN A 456 -28.74 25.13 11.77
C GLN A 456 -30.26 25.00 11.61
N PHE A 457 -30.91 24.15 12.42
CA PHE A 457 -32.31 23.78 12.23
C PHE A 457 -33.18 24.19 13.41
N PHE A 458 -34.28 24.88 13.09
CA PHE A 458 -35.28 25.35 14.05
C PHE A 458 -36.65 24.96 13.52
N VAL A 459 -37.37 24.17 14.31
CA VAL A 459 -38.60 23.50 13.88
C VAL A 459 -39.74 23.89 14.82
N PRO A 460 -40.89 24.39 14.33
CA PRO A 460 -42.08 24.55 15.14
C PRO A 460 -42.50 23.21 15.74
N ALA A 461 -42.79 23.16 17.05
CA ALA A 461 -42.98 21.91 17.80
C ALA A 461 -44.12 21.01 17.30
N HIS A 462 -45.03 21.52 16.47
CA HIS A 462 -46.14 20.77 15.89
C HIS A 462 -45.95 20.42 14.39
N ASP A 463 -44.89 20.92 13.77
CA ASP A 463 -44.60 20.72 12.35
C ASP A 463 -43.75 19.46 12.13
N GLY A 464 -44.42 18.31 12.10
CA GLY A 464 -43.78 17.03 11.83
C GLY A 464 -43.15 16.92 10.44
N GLY A 465 -43.65 17.70 9.46
CA GLY A 465 -43.09 17.73 8.11
C GLY A 465 -41.72 18.40 8.08
N LEU A 466 -41.62 19.57 8.73
CA LEU A 466 -40.36 20.28 8.86
C LEU A 466 -39.36 19.56 9.78
N LEU A 467 -39.84 18.82 10.80
CA LEU A 467 -38.99 17.94 11.59
C LEU A 467 -38.36 16.86 10.71
N ALA A 468 -39.17 16.14 9.93
CA ALA A 468 -38.69 15.11 9.03
C ALA A 468 -37.67 15.65 8.02
N GLU A 469 -37.93 16.81 7.43
CA GLU A 469 -37.02 17.47 6.49
C GLU A 469 -35.71 17.92 7.16
N SER A 470 -35.78 18.49 8.36
CA SER A 470 -34.59 18.92 9.11
C SER A 470 -33.68 17.74 9.46
N VAL A 471 -34.28 16.60 9.81
CA VAL A 471 -33.56 15.35 10.07
C VAL A 471 -32.93 14.81 8.78
N ARG A 472 -33.66 14.82 7.65
CA ARG A 472 -33.11 14.44 6.33
C ARG A 472 -31.92 15.29 5.90
N MET A 473 -31.93 16.56 6.27
CA MET A 473 -30.85 17.51 5.98
C MET A 473 -29.63 17.35 6.91
N ALA A 474 -29.84 16.81 8.12
CA ALA A 474 -28.82 16.62 9.15
C ALA A 474 -28.10 15.26 9.06
N ILE A 475 -28.73 14.23 8.49
CA ILE A 475 -28.11 12.92 8.15
C ILE A 475 -27.05 13.09 7.06
#